data_AF-A0A176E4V7-F1
#
_entry.id   AF-A0A176E4V7-F1
#
_cell.length_a   1.000
_cell.length_b   1.000
_cell.length_c   1.000
_cell.angle_alpha   90.00
_cell.angle_beta   90.00
_cell.angle_gamma   90.00
#
_symmetry.space_group_name_H-M   'P 1'
#
loop_
_entity.id
_entity.type
_entity.pdbx_description
1 polymer ?
#
loop_
_entity_poly.entity_id
_entity_poly.type
_entity_poly.pdbx_seq_one_letter_code
_entity_poly.pdbx_strand_id
1 'polypeptide(L)' 'MIYLATGWPEFRQDGDLTHLTIPSGNGSGVQVALTRNQLTKLAMSARDAMEEAYNTPRPDIAQVTPFRRSGGT' A
#
# COMPACT_ATOMS: atom_id res chain seq x y z
N MET A 1 -12.72 -10.95 -4.69
CA MET A 1 -11.86 -10.40 -3.61
C MET A 1 -10.67 -9.74 -4.28
N ILE A 2 -10.46 -8.43 -4.11
CA ILE A 2 -9.30 -7.72 -4.68
C ILE A 2 -8.21 -7.78 -3.61
N TYR A 3 -7.06 -8.37 -3.95
CA TYR A 3 -5.88 -8.37 -3.09
C TYR A 3 -5.10 -7.10 -3.38
N LEU A 4 -5.32 -6.06 -2.57
CA LEU A 4 -4.57 -4.81 -2.66
C LEU A 4 -3.21 -4.97 -1.98
N ALA A 5 -2.24 -4.17 -2.43
CA ALA A 5 -0.89 -4.09 -1.85
C ALA A 5 -0.11 -5.41 -1.92
N THR A 6 -0.20 -6.14 -3.04
CA THR A 6 0.65 -7.33 -3.28
C THR A 6 2.12 -6.97 -3.58
N GLY A 7 2.49 -5.70 -3.44
CA GLY A 7 3.82 -5.17 -3.69
C GLY A 7 3.91 -3.72 -3.23
N TRP A 8 5.07 -3.10 -3.49
CA TRP A 8 5.28 -1.69 -3.15
C TRP A 8 4.52 -0.77 -4.11
N PRO A 9 3.88 0.29 -3.60
CA PRO A 9 3.26 1.29 -4.46
C PRO A 9 4.31 2.03 -5.29
N GLU A 10 3.94 2.37 -6.52
CA GLU A 10 4.77 3.14 -7.44
C GLU A 10 4.26 4.58 -7.56
N PHE A 11 5.18 5.53 -7.65
CA PHE A 11 4.88 6.95 -7.78
C PHE A 11 5.47 7.49 -9.09
N ARG A 12 4.64 8.17 -9.88
CA ARG A 12 5.06 8.85 -11.12
C ARG A 12 4.53 10.27 -11.12
N GLN A 13 5.41 11.25 -11.34
CA GLN A 13 5.02 12.65 -11.45
C GLN A 13 4.61 12.99 -12.89
N ASP A 14 3.52 13.73 -13.06
CA ASP A 14 2.99 14.19 -14.35
C ASP A 14 2.42 15.60 -14.19
N GLY A 15 3.24 16.61 -14.52
CA GLY A 15 2.95 18.01 -14.25
C GLY A 15 2.68 18.27 -12.76
N ASP A 16 1.49 18.78 -12.45
CA ASP A 16 1.04 19.10 -11.08
C ASP A 16 0.45 17.90 -10.33
N LEU A 17 0.35 16.75 -11.00
CA LEU A 17 -0.22 15.53 -10.44
C LEU A 17 0.87 14.50 -10.13
N THR A 18 0.61 13.72 -9.08
CA THR A 18 1.37 12.51 -8.75
C THR A 18 0.45 11.32 -8.91
N HIS A 19 0.81 10.42 -9.81
CA HIS A 19 0.13 9.14 -10.01
C HIS A 19 0.69 8.13 -9.01
N LEU A 20 -0.17 7.65 -8.12
CA LEU A 20 0.07 6.55 -7.20
C LEU A 20 -0.53 5.28 -7.79
N THR A 21 0.28 4.26 -8.03
CA THR A 21 -0.19 2.93 -8.46
C THR A 21 -0.01 1.94 -7.32
N ILE A 22 -1.12 1.35 -6.87
CA ILE A 22 -1.15 0.30 -5.85
C ILE A 22 -1.26 -1.05 -6.56
N PRO A 23 -0.23 -1.90 -6.54
CA PRO A 23 -0.28 -3.20 -7.19
C PRO A 23 -1.36 -4.08 -6.57
N SER A 24 -2.04 -4.84 -7.43
CA SER A 24 -3.10 -5.76 -7.04
C SER A 24 -2.82 -7.15 -7.60
N GLY A 25 -3.16 -8.18 -6.81
CA GLY A 25 -2.94 -9.58 -7.17
C GLY A 25 -3.81 -10.08 -8.34
N ASN A 26 -4.74 -9.27 -8.83
CA ASN A 26 -5.60 -9.59 -9.98
C ASN A 26 -5.08 -9.03 -11.33
N GLY A 27 -3.85 -8.52 -11.37
CA GLY A 27 -3.19 -8.07 -12.61
C GLY A 27 -3.44 -6.61 -12.99
N SER A 28 -4.46 -5.96 -12.42
CA SER A 28 -4.73 -4.54 -12.63
C SER A 28 -4.55 -3.77 -11.34
N GLY A 29 -3.40 -3.10 -11.18
CA GLY A 29 -3.16 -2.21 -10.05
C GLY A 29 -4.18 -1.06 -10.02
N VAL A 30 -4.48 -0.55 -8.82
CA VAL A 30 -5.34 0.63 -8.65
C VAL A 30 -4.47 1.87 -8.82
N GLN A 31 -4.80 2.72 -9.78
CA GLN A 31 -4.11 3.98 -9.99
C GLN A 31 -4.96 5.16 -9.52
N VAL A 32 -4.33 6.09 -8.80
CA VAL A 32 -4.95 7.32 -8.30
C VAL A 32 -4.06 8.50 -8.66
N ALA A 33 -4.62 9.54 -9.28
CA ALA A 33 -3.92 10.79 -9.51
C ALA A 33 -4.20 11.76 -8.36
N LEU A 34 -3.14 12.27 -7.73
CA LEU A 34 -3.21 13.14 -6.56
C LEU A 34 -2.56 14.48 -6.86
N THR A 35 -3.23 15.57 -6.50
CA THR A 35 -2.61 16.89 -6.40
C THR A 35 -1.59 16.90 -5.26
N ARG A 36 -0.69 17.89 -5.25
CA ARG A 36 0.25 18.12 -4.14
C ARG A 36 -0.45 18.17 -2.78
N ASN A 37 -1.57 18.87 -2.67
CA ASN A 37 -2.31 18.98 -1.41
C ASN A 37 -2.92 17.64 -0.95
N GLN A 38 -3.42 16.83 -1.89
CA GLN A 38 -3.95 15.50 -1.58
C GLN A 38 -2.84 14.54 -1.17
N LEU A 39 -1.67 14.61 -1.83
CA LEU A 39 -0.50 13.82 -1.46
C LEU A 39 0.01 14.17 -0.06
N THR A 40 0.06 15.46 0.29
CA THR A 40 0.43 15.90 1.65
C THR A 40 -0.55 15.36 2.69
N LYS A 41 -1.86 15.46 2.44
CA LYS A 41 -2.88 14.92 3.36
C LYS A 41 -2.75 13.41 3.52
N LEU A 42 -2.51 12.69 2.42
CA LEU A 42 -2.29 11.25 2.43
C LEU A 42 -1.08 10.90 3.31
N ALA A 43 0.05 11.58 3.13
CA ALA A 43 1.26 11.34 3.91
C ALA A 43 1.05 11.60 5.41
N MET A 44 0.32 12.67 5.78
CA MET A 44 -0.03 12.94 7.18
C MET A 44 -0.90 11.83 7.76
N SER A 45 -1.98 11.44 7.07
CA SER A 45 -2.85 10.35 7.53
C SER A 45 -2.14 8.99 7.62
N ALA A 46 -1.20 8.72 6.72
CA ALA A 46 -0.43 7.48 6.72
C ALA A 46 0.53 7.41 7.90
N ARG A 47 1.13 8.56 8.28
CA ARG A 47 1.97 8.66 9.47
C ARG A 47 1.15 8.37 10.73
N ASP A 48 -0.01 8.99 10.87
CA ASP A 48 -0.89 8.80 12.03
C ASP A 48 -1.33 7.33 12.13
N ALA A 49 -1.72 6.71 11.00
CA ALA A 49 -2.10 5.31 10.94
C ALA A 49 -0.93 4.36 11.27
N MET A 50 0.29 4.68 10.83
CA MET A 50 1.50 3.91 11.15
C MET A 50 1.84 4.00 12.64
N GLU A 51 1.73 5.20 13.21
CA GLU A 51 1.93 5.45 14.64
C GLU A 51 0.88 4.72 15.50
N GLU A 52 -0.40 4.74 15.11
CA GLU A 52 -1.45 3.96 15.75
C GLU A 52 -1.16 2.46 15.70
N ALA A 53 -0.79 1.93 14.52
CA ALA A 53 -0.48 0.52 14.35
C ALA A 53 0.75 0.07 15.16
N TYR A 54 1.75 0.93 15.31
CA TYR A 54 2.94 0.65 16.11
C TYR A 54 2.62 0.67 17.62
N ASN A 55 1.87 1.67 18.07
CA ASN A 55 1.54 1.85 19.49
C ASN A 55 0.44 0.89 19.97
N THR A 56 -0.47 0.49 19.08
CA THR A 56 -1.57 -0.44 19.37
C THR A 56 -1.63 -1.53 18.29
N PRO A 57 -0.68 -2.49 18.30
CA PRO A 57 -0.67 -3.56 17.32
C PRO A 57 -1.94 -4.38 17.46
N ARG A 58 -2.79 -4.35 16.43
CA ARG A 58 -4.01 -5.15 16.43
C ARG A 58 -3.64 -6.64 16.23
N PRO A 59 -4.19 -7.56 17.04
CA PRO A 59 -3.78 -8.97 17.06
C PRO A 59 -4.04 -9.73 15.75
N ASP A 60 -4.89 -9.20 14.87
CA ASP A 60 -5.25 -9.73 13.56
C ASP A 60 -4.24 -9.41 12.44
N ILE A 61 -3.41 -8.37 12.60
CA ILE A 61 -2.37 -7.99 11.61
C ILE A 61 -1.12 -8.89 11.76
N ALA A 62 -0.97 -9.58 12.90
CA ALA A 62 0.18 -10.42 13.22
C ALA A 62 0.13 -11.85 12.63
N GLN A 63 -0.95 -12.27 11.97
CA GLN A 63 -0.98 -13.56 11.25
C GLN A 63 -0.34 -13.46 9.86
N VAL A 64 0.89 -12.95 9.79
CA VAL A 64 1.72 -13.14 8.60
C VAL A 64 2.23 -14.57 8.63
N THR A 65 1.48 -15.51 8.03
CA THR A 65 1.97 -16.86 7.81
C THR A 65 3.02 -16.80 6.70
N PRO A 66 4.30 -17.12 6.95
CA PRO A 66 5.31 -17.08 5.90
C PRO A 66 4.93 -18.09 4.81
N PHE A 67 4.78 -17.61 3.57
CA PHE A 67 4.59 -18.50 2.42
C PHE A 67 5.90 -19.25 2.18
N ARG A 68 6.00 -20.49 2.68
CA ARG A 68 7.08 -21.40 2.29
C ARG A 68 6.80 -21.87 0.87
N ARG A 69 7.62 -21.42 -0.09
CA ARG A 69 7.66 -21.96 -1.45
C ARG A 69 7.85 -23.48 -1.32
N SER A 70 6.83 -24.29 -1.61
CA SER A 70 7.01 -25.74 -1.60
C SER A 70 8.07 -26.06 -2.65
N GLY A 71 9.15 -26.74 -2.21
CA GLY A 71 10.22 -27.17 -3.10
C GLY A 71 9.63 -27.95 -4.28
N GLY A 72 9.77 -27.39 -5.47
CA GLY A 72 9.60 -28.12 -6.71
C GLY A 72 10.86 -28.95 -6.92
N THR A 73 10.76 -30.25 -6.65
CA THR A 73 11.54 -31.28 -7.36
C THR A 73 10.92 -31.53 -8.72
#